data_AF-A0AAV0XX26-F1
#
_entry.id   AF-A0AAV0XX26-F1
#
_cell.length_a   1.000
_cell.length_b   1.000
_cell.length_c   1.000
_cell.angle_alpha   90.00
_cell.angle_beta   90.00
_cell.angle_gamma   90.00
#
_symmetry.space_group_name_H-M   'P 1'
#
loop_
_entity.id
_entity.type
_entity.pdbx_description
1 polymer ?
#
loop_
_entity_poly.entity_id
_entity_poly.type
_entity_poly.pdbx_seq_one_letter_code
_entity_poly.pdbx_strand_id
1 'polypeptide(L)'
;MVKPGWYVVKFRNEKNVIEVIPSNWIVHFEECNWSSKFGSIKLQEAIKNRLTPSAIGWKTYPIRVICKHIFEYFLLMMMHQISQTQL
;
A
#
# COMPACT_ATOMS: atom_id res chain seq x y z
N MET A 1 0.59 -7.53 16.90
CA MET A 1 -0.38 -6.46 16.59
C MET A 1 0.20 -5.57 15.50
N VAL A 2 -0.58 -5.25 14.46
CA VAL A 2 -0.20 -4.30 13.41
C VAL A 2 -0.28 -2.89 14.00
N LYS A 3 0.80 -2.11 13.94
CA LYS A 3 0.81 -0.73 14.43
C LYS A 3 0.20 0.19 13.35
N PRO A 4 -0.56 1.23 13.72
CA PRO A 4 -1.07 2.20 12.76
C PRO A 4 0.10 2.87 12.03
N GLY A 5 0.04 2.92 10.70
CA GLY A 5 1.13 3.46 9.89
C GLY A 5 1.13 2.95 8.47
N TRP A 6 2.32 2.91 7.87
CA TRP A 6 2.53 2.49 6.50
C TRP A 6 3.61 1.44 6.40
N TYR A 7 3.43 0.49 5.49
CA TYR A 7 4.34 -0.62 5.28
C TYR A 7 4.79 -0.67 3.82
N VAL A 8 6.09 -0.89 3.63
CA VAL A 8 6.66 -1.19 2.31
C VAL A 8 6.55 -2.69 2.08
N VAL A 9 5.84 -3.07 1.03
CA VAL A 9 5.52 -4.47 0.73
C VAL A 9 5.93 -4.82 -0.69
N LYS A 10 6.39 -6.06 -0.87
CA LYS A 10 6.63 -6.64 -2.20
C LYS A 10 5.60 -7.73 -2.47
N PHE A 11 4.91 -7.64 -3.60
CA PHE A 11 3.99 -8.68 -4.03
C PHE A 11 4.76 -9.93 -4.45
N ARG A 12 4.37 -11.10 -3.95
CA ARG A 12 5.09 -12.36 -4.26
C ARG A 12 4.80 -12.85 -5.68
N ASN A 13 3.59 -12.58 -6.17
CA ASN A 13 3.11 -13.09 -7.46
C ASN A 13 3.41 -12.14 -8.63
N GLU A 14 3.94 -10.95 -8.37
CA GLU A 14 4.26 -9.94 -9.38
C GLU A 14 5.75 -9.63 -9.34
N LYS A 15 6.45 -9.77 -10.48
CA LYS A 15 7.88 -9.49 -10.54
C LYS A 15 8.12 -8.00 -10.30
N ASN A 16 8.90 -7.71 -9.26
CA ASN A 16 9.42 -6.38 -8.92
C ASN A 16 8.38 -5.30 -8.54
N VAL A 17 7.17 -5.70 -8.15
CA VAL A 17 6.17 -4.74 -7.63
C VAL A 17 6.40 -4.52 -6.15
N ILE A 18 6.85 -3.30 -5.82
CA ILE A 18 7.05 -2.81 -4.45
C ILE A 18 6.12 -1.62 -4.27
N GLU A 19 5.30 -1.66 -3.22
CA GLU A 19 4.28 -0.66 -2.95
C GLU A 19 4.29 -0.25 -1.48
N VAL A 20 3.73 0.92 -1.23
CA VAL A 20 3.55 1.44 0.13
C VAL A 20 2.07 1.40 0.47
N ILE A 21 1.71 0.57 1.45
CA ILE A 21 0.31 0.34 1.81
C ILE A 21 0.04 0.70 3.26
N PRO A 22 -1.18 1.20 3.57
CA PRO A 22 -1.52 1.56 4.93
C PRO A 22 -1.75 0.31 5.78
N SER A 23 -1.52 0.44 7.09
CA SER A 23 -1.62 -0.66 8.05
C SER A 23 -2.99 -1.36 8.06
N ASN A 24 -4.07 -0.64 7.75
CA ASN A 24 -5.42 -1.20 7.69
C ASN A 24 -5.66 -2.11 6.47
N TRP A 25 -4.71 -2.18 5.53
CA TRP A 25 -4.76 -3.10 4.40
C TRP A 25 -3.97 -4.38 4.66
N ILE A 26 -3.15 -4.42 5.71
CA ILE A 26 -2.43 -5.61 6.14
C ILE A 26 -3.40 -6.53 6.89
N VAL A 27 -3.52 -7.78 6.46
CA VAL A 27 -4.34 -8.78 7.14
C VAL A 27 -3.47 -9.55 8.15
N HIS A 28 -2.46 -10.21 7.64
CA HIS A 28 -1.35 -10.84 8.38
C HIS A 28 -0.07 -10.41 7.68
N PHE A 29 1.10 -10.29 8.32
CA PHE A 29 2.27 -9.68 7.67
C PHE A 29 2.80 -10.45 6.42
N GLU A 30 2.13 -11.54 6.02
CA GLU A 30 2.27 -12.23 4.75
C GLU A 30 1.25 -11.84 3.66
N GLU A 31 0.19 -11.08 3.97
CA GLU A 31 -0.93 -10.78 3.08
C GLU A 31 -1.48 -9.36 3.24
N CYS A 32 -1.93 -8.77 2.12
CA CYS A 32 -2.68 -7.52 2.15
C CYS A 32 -3.92 -7.57 1.27
N ASN A 33 -4.89 -6.72 1.58
CA ASN A 33 -5.99 -6.42 0.69
C ASN A 33 -5.51 -5.52 -0.46
N TRP A 34 -5.82 -5.93 -1.68
CA TRP A 34 -5.45 -5.23 -2.89
C TRP A 34 -6.54 -5.39 -3.95
N SER A 35 -6.65 -4.42 -4.86
CA SER A 35 -7.62 -4.43 -5.94
C SER A 35 -6.89 -4.44 -7.28
N SER A 36 -7.03 -5.52 -8.05
CA SER A 36 -6.56 -5.57 -9.44
C SER A 36 -7.48 -4.82 -10.42
N LYS A 37 -8.64 -4.35 -9.95
CA LYS A 37 -9.61 -3.62 -10.76
C LYS A 37 -9.36 -2.11 -10.78
N PHE A 38 -8.61 -1.60 -9.81
CA PHE A 38 -8.25 -0.19 -9.77
C PHE A 38 -6.95 0.02 -10.55
N GLY A 39 -6.98 0.95 -11.51
CA GLY A 39 -5.75 1.50 -12.08
C GLY A 39 -4.95 2.23 -11.01
N SER A 40 -3.66 2.45 -11.28
CA SER A 40 -2.69 3.07 -10.35
C SER A 40 -3.22 4.33 -9.67
N ILE A 41 -3.89 5.22 -10.40
CA ILE A 41 -4.44 6.49 -9.89
C ILE A 41 -5.48 6.25 -8.78
N LYS A 42 -6.49 5.42 -9.05
CA LYS A 42 -7.56 5.14 -8.07
C LYS A 42 -7.02 4.40 -6.84
N LEU A 43 -6.02 3.56 -7.05
CA LEU A 43 -5.37 2.84 -5.97
C LEU A 43 -4.55 3.79 -5.09
N GLN A 44 -3.79 4.71 -5.70
CA GLN A 44 -3.07 5.75 -4.97
C GLN A 44 -4.01 6.68 -4.20
N GLU A 45 -5.17 7.04 -4.76
CA GLU A 45 -6.20 7.80 -4.03
C GLU A 45 -6.75 7.01 -2.84
N ALA A 46 -7.02 5.72 -3.00
CA ALA A 46 -7.50 4.87 -1.91
C ALA A 46 -6.45 4.71 -0.80
N ILE A 47 -5.19 4.54 -1.18
CA ILE A 47 -4.02 4.52 -0.29
C ILE A 47 -3.95 5.87 0.46
N LYS A 48 -3.91 7.00 -0.26
CA LYS A 48 -3.83 8.37 0.31
C LYS A 48 -4.92 8.65 1.33
N ASN A 49 -6.16 8.29 1.01
CA ASN A 49 -7.32 8.51 1.88
C ASN A 49 -7.50 7.42 2.94
N ARG A 50 -6.57 6.46 3.04
CA ARG A 50 -6.60 5.32 3.96
C ARG A 50 -7.94 4.56 3.91
N LEU A 51 -8.56 4.50 2.73
CA LEU A 51 -9.87 3.89 2.57
C LEU A 51 -9.81 2.44 3.02
N THR A 52 -10.80 2.00 3.80
CA THR A 52 -10.87 0.60 4.20
C THR A 52 -11.17 -0.26 2.96
N PRO A 53 -10.39 -1.33 2.71
CA PRO A 53 -10.70 -2.29 1.66
C PRO A 53 -12.13 -2.79 1.82
N SER A 54 -13.00 -2.51 0.84
CA SER A 54 -14.40 -2.92 0.90
C SER A 54 -14.57 -4.30 0.26
N ALA A 55 -15.65 -5.01 0.61
CA ALA A 55 -15.88 -6.39 0.16
C ALA A 55 -15.94 -6.55 -1.37
N ILE A 56 -16.25 -5.50 -2.12
CA ILE A 56 -16.46 -5.59 -3.57
C ILE A 56 -15.19 -5.21 -4.32
N GLY A 57 -14.52 -6.20 -4.91
CA GLY A 57 -13.40 -6.01 -5.84
C GLY A 57 -12.01 -6.06 -5.21
N TRP A 58 -11.92 -6.06 -3.88
CA TRP A 58 -10.69 -6.30 -3.14
C TRP A 58 -10.50 -7.78 -2.91
N LYS A 59 -9.26 -8.25 -3.08
CA LYS A 59 -8.86 -9.61 -2.77
C LYS A 59 -7.61 -9.57 -1.88
N THR A 60 -7.35 -10.66 -1.19
CA THR A 60 -6.09 -10.84 -0.48
C THR A 60 -4.99 -11.22 -1.47
N TYR A 61 -3.82 -10.62 -1.31
CA TYR A 61 -2.64 -10.89 -2.12
C TYR A 61 -1.46 -11.23 -1.22
N PRO A 62 -0.67 -12.25 -1.59
CA PRO A 62 0.51 -12.61 -0.84
C PRO A 62 1.61 -11.57 -1.03
N ILE A 63 2.12 -11.07 0.08
CA ILE A 63 3.17 -10.07 0.15
C ILE A 63 4.36 -10.54 1.00
N ARG A 64 5.42 -9.75 0.93
CA ARG A 64 6.51 -9.76 1.90
C ARG A 64 6.71 -8.33 2.37
N VAL A 65 6.54 -8.08 3.66
CA VAL A 65 6.88 -6.79 4.27
C VAL A 65 8.41 -6.65 4.25
N ILE A 66 8.90 -5.63 3.55
CA ILE A 66 10.33 -5.34 3.43
C ILE A 66 10.80 -4.52 4.63
N CYS A 67 10.00 -3.54 5.05
CA CYS A 67 10.31 -2.68 6.21
C CYS A 67 9.17 -2.71 7.22
N LYS A 68 9.50 -3.07 8.46
CA LYS A 68 8.57 -3.06 9.60
C LYS A 68 8.63 -1.74 10.39
N HIS A 69 9.63 -0.89 10.12
CA HIS A 69 9.71 0.44 10.72
C HIS A 69 8.68 1.34 10.06
N ILE A 70 7.79 1.90 10.87
CA ILE A 70 6.79 2.86 10.43
C ILE A 70 7.53 4.13 10.02
N PHE A 71 7.41 4.49 8.75
CA PHE A 71 7.83 5.79 8.28
C PHE A 71 6.71 6.79 8.56
N GLU A 72 6.68 7.36 9.76
CA GLU A 72 5.66 8.35 10.15
C GLU A 72 5.72 9.62 9.26
N TYR A 73 6.88 9.91 8.65
CA TYR A 73 7.13 11.14 7.90
C TYR A 73 7.58 10.96 6.44
N PHE A 74 7.95 9.74 6.02
CA PHE A 74 8.54 9.53 4.68
C PHE A 74 7.49 9.51 3.55
N LEU A 75 6.23 9.16 3.85
CA LEU A 75 5.15 9.23 2.84
C LEU A 75 4.82 10.65 2.41
N LEU A 76 4.85 11.62 3.35
CA LEU A 76 4.67 13.03 2.99
C LEU A 76 5.73 13.46 1.98
N MET A 77 6.99 13.04 2.15
CA MET A 77 8.06 13.33 1.20
C MET A 77 7.92 12.60 -0.13
N MET A 78 7.59 11.30 -0.13
CA MET A 78 7.44 10.51 -1.36
C MET A 78 6.23 10.97 -2.19
N MET A 79 5.10 11.25 -1.54
CA MET A 79 3.92 11.79 -2.22
C MET A 79 4.16 13.20 -2.76
N HIS A 80 4.95 14.02 -2.05
CA HIS A 80 5.35 15.34 -2.52
C HIS A 80 6.27 15.25 -3.75
N GLN A 81 7.23 14.31 -3.76
CA GLN A 81 8.10 14.11 -4.92
C GLN A 81 7.35 13.57 -6.15
N ILE A 82 6.41 12.64 -5.98
CA ILE A 82 5.56 12.13 -7.07
C ILE A 82 4.66 13.26 -7.63
N SER A 83 4.16 14.16 -6.78
CA SER A 83 3.39 15.33 -7.21
C SER A 83 4.21 16.36 -7.98
N GLN A 84 5.52 16.48 -7.69
CA GLN A 84 6.39 17.44 -8.37
C GLN A 84 7.06 16.91 -9.64
N THR A 85 7.03 15.61 -9.90
CA THR A 85 7.60 14.98 -11.11
C THR A 85 6.59 14.77 -12.25
N GLN A 86 5.36 15.25 -12.09
CA GLN A 86 4.31 15.26 -13.12
C GLN A 86 4.14 16.65 -13.77
N LEU A 87 5.16 17.51 -13.73
CA LEU A 87 5.24 18.80 -14.43
C LEU A 87 6.30 18.76 -15.53
#